data_AF-A0A8X7VML8-F1
#
_entry.id   AF-A0A8X7VML8-F1
#
_cell.length_a   1.000
_cell.length_b   1.000
_cell.length_c   1.000
_cell.angle_alpha   90.00
_cell.angle_beta   90.00
_cell.angle_gamma   90.00
#
_symmetry.space_group_name_H-M   'P 1'
#
loop_
_entity.id
_entity.type
_entity.pdbx_description
1 polymer ?
#
loop_
_entity_poly.entity_id
_entity_poly.type
_entity_poly.pdbx_seq_one_letter_code
_entity_poly.pdbx_strand_id
1 'polypeptide(L)'
;MSHGIRRHHRKPSSLAIPLPALIFVAAIFMIMHIELFFSIIYDRKSDAVRACYEIDDRGVASAVSGSHKMDLTTAFLAVLSNEKASREILNISGEKCVTIDGLARACAKAGRFPEPEIVHYNPKEFDFGKKKAFPFRDQHYFAPMLKAKHVLGWKPELDLVEGSTDSYNLDFSRGTFRKEADFTTDDMILSKKPFLPS
;
A
#
# COMPACT_ATOMS: atom_id res chain seq x y z
N MET A 1 22.19 69.78 26.89
CA MET A 1 22.18 68.30 26.83
C MET A 1 21.15 67.86 25.81
N SER A 2 21.57 67.39 24.64
CA SER A 2 20.71 66.78 23.62
C SER A 2 21.35 65.46 23.24
N HIS A 3 20.72 64.34 23.66
CA HIS A 3 21.20 63.00 23.42
C HIS A 3 20.72 62.51 22.05
N GLY A 4 21.66 62.27 21.13
CA GLY A 4 21.39 61.68 19.82
C GLY A 4 21.03 60.20 19.93
N ILE A 5 19.86 59.83 19.41
CA ILE A 5 19.42 58.44 19.28
C ILE A 5 20.00 57.86 17.98
N ARG A 6 21.05 57.03 18.07
CA ARG A 6 21.50 56.20 16.95
C ARG A 6 20.49 55.08 16.72
N ARG A 7 19.79 55.10 15.58
CA ARG A 7 18.98 53.97 15.12
C ARG A 7 19.91 52.88 14.59
N HIS A 8 20.01 51.77 15.32
CA HIS A 8 20.62 50.54 14.80
C HIS A 8 19.74 49.96 13.69
N HIS A 9 20.17 50.04 12.44
CA HIS A 9 19.65 49.19 11.38
C HIS A 9 20.07 47.74 11.66
N ARG A 10 19.16 46.91 12.19
CA ARG A 10 19.30 45.46 12.10
C ARG A 10 19.12 45.06 10.63
N LYS A 11 20.13 44.44 10.03
CA LYS A 11 19.97 43.70 8.78
C LYS A 11 18.92 42.59 9.01
N PRO A 12 17.99 42.35 8.08
CA PRO A 12 17.11 41.18 8.19
C PRO A 12 17.98 39.93 8.05
N SER A 13 17.92 39.08 9.08
CA SER A 13 18.51 37.75 9.07
C SER A 13 17.86 36.91 7.98
N SER A 14 18.64 36.52 6.98
CA SER A 14 18.32 35.44 6.05
C SER A 14 18.25 34.13 6.84
N LEU A 15 17.05 33.64 7.12
CA LEU A 15 16.61 32.23 7.12
C LEU A 15 15.26 32.09 7.84
N ALA A 16 14.24 32.82 7.39
CA ALA A 16 12.87 32.51 7.77
C ALA A 16 12.25 31.78 6.58
N ILE A 17 12.31 30.45 6.58
CA ILE A 17 11.44 29.64 5.73
C ILE A 17 10.02 29.90 6.26
N PRO A 18 9.14 30.60 5.53
CA PRO A 18 7.81 30.85 6.04
C PRO A 18 7.01 29.55 5.96
N LEU A 19 6.69 28.99 7.13
CA LEU A 19 5.62 28.01 7.27
C LEU A 19 4.32 28.73 6.85
N PRO A 20 3.75 28.42 5.67
CA PRO A 20 2.71 27.40 5.62
C PRO A 20 2.66 26.69 4.24
N ALA A 21 3.58 25.77 3.97
CA ALA A 21 3.31 24.72 2.99
C ALA A 21 2.69 23.55 3.76
N LEU A 22 1.41 23.68 4.09
CA LEU A 22 0.63 22.55 4.57
C LEU A 22 0.44 21.62 3.37
N ILE A 23 1.50 20.84 3.08
CA ILE A 23 1.48 19.77 2.11
C ILE A 23 0.54 18.72 2.71
N PHE A 24 -0.74 18.80 2.39
CA PHE A 24 -1.62 17.66 2.49
C PHE A 24 -1.27 16.73 1.33
N VAL A 25 -0.16 15.98 1.46
CA VAL A 25 -0.08 14.71 0.75
C VAL A 25 -1.19 13.89 1.38
N ALA A 26 -2.32 13.82 0.70
CA ALA A 26 -3.34 12.84 0.98
C ALA A 26 -2.72 11.49 0.59
N ALA A 27 -1.78 11.00 1.42
CA ALA A 27 -1.41 9.61 1.50
C ALA A 27 -2.64 8.93 2.12
N ILE A 28 -3.72 8.87 1.34
CA ILE A 28 -4.96 8.23 1.74
C ILE A 28 -4.62 6.76 1.84
N PHE A 29 -4.23 6.35 3.06
CA PHE A 29 -4.46 5.03 3.63
C PHE A 29 -4.06 3.81 2.80
N MET A 30 -3.11 3.94 1.89
CA MET A 30 -2.56 2.82 1.12
C MET A 30 -1.04 2.70 1.23
N ILE A 31 -0.53 2.90 2.44
CA ILE A 31 0.33 1.82 2.97
C ILE A 31 -0.63 0.67 3.26
N MET A 32 -1.10 0.03 2.18
CA MET A 32 -1.66 -1.28 2.27
C MET A 32 -0.46 -2.09 2.72
N HIS A 33 -0.38 -2.36 4.02
CA HIS A 33 0.73 -3.06 4.62
C HIS A 33 0.89 -4.34 3.83
N ILE A 34 1.89 -4.42 2.95
CA ILE A 34 2.12 -5.61 2.14
C ILE A 34 2.38 -6.84 3.04
N GLU A 35 2.82 -6.58 4.28
CA GLU A 35 2.75 -7.47 5.44
C GLU A 35 1.40 -8.18 5.62
N LEU A 36 0.29 -7.46 5.48
CA LEU A 36 -1.05 -8.01 5.53
C LEU A 36 -1.29 -8.99 4.37
N PHE A 37 -0.80 -8.68 3.16
CA PHE A 37 -0.90 -9.61 2.03
C PHE A 37 -0.07 -10.86 2.27
N PHE A 38 1.18 -10.72 2.72
CA PHE A 38 1.98 -11.88 3.12
C PHE A 38 1.28 -12.71 4.20
N SER A 39 0.62 -12.06 5.16
CA SER A 39 -0.15 -12.74 6.22
C SER A 39 -1.44 -13.39 5.72
N ILE A 40 -2.04 -12.89 4.63
CA ILE A 40 -3.24 -13.50 4.00
C ILE A 40 -2.82 -14.67 3.10
N ILE A 41 -1.67 -14.58 2.45
CA ILE A 41 -1.21 -15.57 1.46
C ILE A 41 -0.47 -16.72 2.12
N TYR A 42 0.20 -16.48 3.25
CA TYR A 42 1.05 -17.47 3.90
C TYR A 42 0.61 -17.70 5.33
N ASP A 43 0.01 -18.87 5.55
CA ASP A 43 -0.25 -19.36 6.90
C ASP A 43 0.99 -20.09 7.43
N ARG A 44 1.73 -19.41 8.31
CA ARG A 44 2.90 -19.98 9.00
C ARG A 44 2.57 -21.23 9.82
N LYS A 45 1.34 -21.40 10.31
CA LYS A 45 0.98 -22.53 11.18
C LYS A 45 0.83 -23.83 10.39
N SER A 46 0.24 -23.74 9.20
CA SER A 46 0.04 -24.89 8.32
C SER A 46 1.10 -25.01 7.21
N ASP A 47 2.02 -24.05 7.11
CA ASP A 47 2.97 -23.88 6.01
C ASP A 47 2.27 -23.84 4.63
N ALA A 48 1.02 -23.39 4.62
CA ALA A 48 0.21 -23.30 3.43
C ALA A 48 0.37 -21.93 2.77
N VAL A 49 0.50 -21.96 1.44
CA VAL A 49 0.46 -20.77 0.59
C VAL A 49 -0.88 -20.74 -0.12
N ARG A 50 -1.82 -19.95 0.38
CA ARG A 50 -3.19 -19.87 -0.13
C ARG A 50 -3.72 -18.46 0.01
N ALA A 51 -4.52 -18.01 -0.95
CA ALA A 51 -5.26 -16.76 -0.85
C ALA A 51 -6.75 -16.99 -1.15
N CYS A 52 -7.62 -16.73 -0.18
CA CYS A 52 -9.07 -16.72 -0.37
C CYS A 52 -9.57 -15.29 -0.55
N TYR A 53 -10.29 -15.01 -1.65
CA TYR A 53 -10.89 -13.69 -1.85
C TYR A 53 -12.10 -13.67 -2.77
N GLU A 54 -12.88 -12.62 -2.59
CA GLU A 54 -14.08 -12.33 -3.35
C GLU A 54 -13.78 -12.06 -4.84
N ILE A 55 -14.70 -12.55 -5.67
CA ILE A 55 -14.87 -12.18 -7.09
C ILE A 55 -16.23 -11.54 -7.30
N ASP A 56 -16.33 -10.62 -8.26
CA ASP A 56 -17.61 -10.01 -8.63
C ASP A 56 -18.53 -11.00 -9.39
N ASP A 57 -19.75 -10.56 -9.72
CA ASP A 57 -20.73 -11.36 -10.46
C ASP A 57 -20.26 -11.81 -11.85
N ARG A 58 -19.15 -11.26 -12.37
CA ARG A 58 -18.54 -11.63 -13.65
C ARG A 58 -17.35 -12.59 -13.47
N GLY A 59 -17.06 -12.99 -12.23
CA GLY A 59 -15.91 -13.82 -11.89
C GLY A 59 -14.58 -13.05 -11.90
N VAL A 60 -14.62 -11.72 -11.78
CA VAL A 60 -13.43 -10.88 -11.85
C VAL A 60 -12.99 -10.46 -10.45
N ALA A 61 -11.73 -10.72 -10.12
CA ALA A 61 -11.11 -10.26 -8.90
C ALA A 61 -10.85 -8.75 -8.93
N SER A 62 -10.90 -8.12 -7.76
CA SER A 62 -10.52 -6.72 -7.60
C SER A 62 -9.08 -6.46 -8.08
N ALA A 63 -8.82 -5.22 -8.49
CA ALA A 63 -7.52 -4.79 -8.95
C ALA A 63 -7.11 -3.51 -8.23
N VAL A 64 -5.84 -3.42 -7.91
CA VAL A 64 -5.28 -2.38 -7.05
C VAL A 64 -4.01 -1.78 -7.66
N SER A 65 -3.79 -0.49 -7.44
CA SER A 65 -2.47 0.13 -7.61
C SER A 65 -1.89 0.44 -6.24
N GLY A 66 -0.63 0.09 -6.00
CA GLY A 66 0.09 0.42 -4.77
C GLY A 66 1.52 0.87 -5.06
N SER A 67 2.14 1.55 -4.11
CA SER A 67 3.54 2.00 -4.15
C SER A 67 4.32 1.39 -2.99
N HIS A 68 5.63 1.21 -3.17
CA HIS A 68 6.50 0.82 -2.07
C HIS A 68 6.69 1.99 -1.09
N LYS A 69 7.03 1.72 0.18
CA LYS A 69 7.31 2.78 1.17
C LYS A 69 8.49 3.68 0.73
N MET A 70 9.47 3.12 0.03
CA MET A 70 10.58 3.90 -0.53
C MET A 70 10.09 4.91 -1.57
N ASP A 71 9.19 4.50 -2.47
CA ASP A 71 8.57 5.39 -3.47
C ASP A 71 7.82 6.54 -2.80
N LEU A 72 7.12 6.26 -1.71
CA LEU A 72 6.48 7.29 -0.91
C LEU A 72 7.51 8.27 -0.33
N THR A 73 8.62 7.74 0.20
CA THR A 73 9.70 8.55 0.79
C THR A 73 10.38 9.43 -0.26
N THR A 74 10.71 8.91 -1.44
CA THR A 74 11.33 9.69 -2.52
C THR A 74 10.37 10.74 -3.08
N ALA A 75 9.06 10.44 -3.17
CA ALA A 75 8.06 11.42 -3.53
C ALA A 75 7.96 12.55 -2.49
N PHE A 76 7.99 12.24 -1.20
CA PHE A 76 8.01 13.25 -0.14
C PHE A 76 9.24 14.16 -0.27
N LEU A 77 10.42 13.59 -0.49
CA LEU A 77 11.64 14.37 -0.71
C LEU A 77 11.52 15.29 -1.93
N ALA A 78 10.90 14.82 -3.03
CA ALA A 78 10.67 15.63 -4.23
C ALA A 78 9.63 16.75 -4.04
N VAL A 79 8.78 16.64 -3.03
CA VAL A 79 7.83 17.69 -2.64
C VAL A 79 8.47 18.74 -1.74
N LEU A 80 9.41 18.34 -0.87
CA LEU A 80 10.09 19.28 0.03
C LEU A 80 10.81 20.37 -0.76
N SER A 81 10.52 21.63 -0.43
CA SER A 81 11.05 22.82 -1.12
C SER A 81 10.72 22.93 -2.61
N ASN A 82 9.74 22.18 -3.11
CA ASN A 82 9.24 22.32 -4.48
C ASN A 82 8.01 23.24 -4.50
N GLU A 83 8.18 24.48 -4.96
CA GLU A 83 7.09 25.46 -5.04
C GLU A 83 5.92 24.99 -5.92
N LYS A 84 6.20 24.20 -6.97
CA LYS A 84 5.16 23.64 -7.85
C LYS A 84 4.27 22.62 -7.16
N ALA A 85 4.75 22.00 -6.08
CA ALA A 85 3.99 21.03 -5.30
C ALA A 85 3.13 21.70 -4.22
N SER A 86 3.30 23.00 -3.99
CA SER A 86 2.57 23.74 -2.96
C SER A 86 1.08 23.73 -3.26
N ARG A 87 0.27 23.32 -2.26
CA ARG A 87 -1.20 23.22 -2.36
C ARG A 87 -1.72 22.23 -3.41
N GLU A 88 -0.85 21.36 -3.91
CA GLU A 88 -1.25 20.31 -4.83
C GLU A 88 -1.70 19.05 -4.08
N ILE A 89 -2.76 18.41 -4.60
CA ILE A 89 -3.13 17.04 -4.22
C ILE A 89 -2.47 16.10 -5.22
N LEU A 90 -1.53 15.28 -4.72
CA LEU A 90 -0.73 14.36 -5.52
C LEU A 90 -0.96 12.92 -5.06
N ASN A 91 -1.30 12.04 -6.00
CA ASN A 91 -1.35 10.60 -5.77
C ASN A 91 0.06 10.02 -5.91
N ILE A 92 0.51 9.31 -4.89
CA ILE A 92 1.78 8.58 -4.91
C ILE A 92 1.47 7.09 -4.94
N SER A 93 1.59 6.49 -6.12
CA SER A 93 1.24 5.09 -6.40
C SER A 93 2.19 4.52 -7.46
N GLY A 94 2.22 3.20 -7.58
CA GLY A 94 2.90 2.50 -8.66
C GLY A 94 2.27 2.80 -10.02
N GLU A 95 3.04 2.58 -11.09
CA GLU A 95 2.60 2.86 -12.46
C GLU A 95 1.59 1.83 -13.00
N LYS A 96 1.65 0.61 -12.47
CA LYS A 96 0.81 -0.51 -12.91
C LYS A 96 -0.24 -0.83 -11.86
N CYS A 97 -1.41 -1.26 -12.31
CA CYS A 97 -2.36 -1.96 -11.46
C CYS A 97 -2.09 -3.47 -11.52
N VAL A 98 -2.49 -4.18 -10.48
CA VAL A 98 -2.38 -5.62 -10.37
C VAL A 98 -3.70 -6.18 -9.82
N THR A 99 -4.13 -7.33 -10.30
CA THR A 99 -5.25 -8.06 -9.68
C THR A 99 -4.83 -8.63 -8.32
N ILE A 100 -5.79 -8.98 -7.47
CA ILE A 100 -5.47 -9.71 -6.23
C ILE A 100 -4.73 -11.03 -6.53
N ASP A 101 -5.08 -11.75 -7.61
CA ASP A 101 -4.32 -12.91 -8.09
C ASP A 101 -2.85 -12.58 -8.35
N GLY A 102 -2.60 -11.52 -9.13
CA GLY A 102 -1.25 -11.12 -9.49
C GLY A 102 -0.45 -10.67 -8.28
N LEU A 103 -1.10 -9.99 -7.32
CA LEU A 103 -0.48 -9.60 -6.06
C LEU A 103 -0.14 -10.83 -5.20
N ALA A 104 -1.03 -11.82 -5.15
CA ALA A 104 -0.79 -13.06 -4.41
C ALA A 104 0.43 -13.80 -4.93
N ARG A 105 0.53 -13.95 -6.26
CA ARG A 105 1.67 -14.59 -6.93
C ARG A 105 2.96 -13.78 -6.77
N ALA A 106 2.88 -12.44 -6.81
CA ALA A 106 4.04 -11.57 -6.58
C ALA A 106 4.61 -11.72 -5.16
N CYS A 107 3.74 -11.77 -4.14
CA CYS A 107 4.14 -12.05 -2.77
C CYS A 107 4.75 -13.46 -2.62
N ALA A 108 4.13 -14.49 -3.20
CA ALA A 108 4.71 -15.84 -3.16
C ALA A 108 6.12 -15.88 -3.75
N LYS A 109 6.31 -15.26 -4.93
CA LYS A 109 7.62 -15.11 -5.56
C LYS A 109 8.63 -14.36 -4.68
N ALA A 110 8.22 -13.24 -4.08
CA ALA A 110 9.04 -12.42 -3.20
C ALA A 110 9.50 -13.18 -1.95
N GLY A 111 8.60 -13.95 -1.33
CA GLY A 111 8.89 -14.79 -0.18
C GLY A 111 9.55 -16.14 -0.50
N ARG A 112 9.79 -16.43 -1.80
CA ARG A 112 10.27 -17.74 -2.30
C ARG A 112 9.40 -18.92 -1.87
N PHE A 113 8.10 -18.66 -1.77
CA PHE A 113 7.09 -19.66 -1.46
C PHE A 113 6.65 -20.40 -2.74
N PRO A 114 6.08 -21.61 -2.61
CA PRO A 114 5.32 -22.23 -3.69
C PRO A 114 4.25 -21.31 -4.26
N GLU A 115 3.82 -21.59 -5.50
CA GLU A 115 2.72 -20.86 -6.12
C GLU A 115 1.45 -20.97 -5.25
N PRO A 116 0.75 -19.86 -4.96
CA PRO A 116 -0.38 -19.88 -4.05
C PRO A 116 -1.55 -20.64 -4.66
N GLU A 117 -2.24 -21.44 -3.84
CA GLU A 117 -3.59 -21.87 -4.18
C GLU A 117 -4.51 -20.65 -4.09
N ILE A 118 -5.10 -20.25 -5.21
CA ILE A 118 -6.05 -19.15 -5.26
C ILE A 118 -7.46 -19.73 -5.18
N VAL A 119 -8.22 -19.27 -4.18
CA VAL A 119 -9.62 -19.67 -3.99
C VAL A 119 -10.49 -18.42 -4.09
N HIS A 120 -11.29 -18.38 -5.14
CA HIS A 120 -12.29 -17.33 -5.32
C HIS A 120 -13.60 -17.72 -4.66
N TYR A 121 -14.30 -16.77 -4.06
CA TYR A 121 -15.65 -16.98 -3.52
C TYR A 121 -16.63 -15.90 -3.96
N ASN A 122 -17.90 -16.27 -4.06
CA ASN A 122 -19.00 -15.32 -4.25
C ASN A 122 -19.52 -14.90 -2.86
N PRO A 123 -19.47 -13.62 -2.47
CA PRO A 123 -19.83 -13.16 -1.14
C PRO A 123 -21.31 -13.41 -0.82
N LYS A 124 -22.16 -13.49 -1.84
CA LYS A 124 -23.61 -13.76 -1.69
C LYS A 124 -23.87 -15.18 -1.19
N GLU A 125 -22.89 -16.08 -1.28
CA GLU A 125 -23.01 -17.46 -0.84
C GLU A 125 -22.60 -17.65 0.63
N PHE A 126 -22.14 -16.61 1.32
CA PHE A 126 -21.59 -16.71 2.67
C PHE A 126 -22.22 -15.68 3.62
N ASP A 127 -22.41 -16.10 4.86
CA ASP A 127 -22.68 -15.20 5.99
C ASP A 127 -21.50 -15.28 6.97
N PHE A 128 -20.67 -14.25 6.98
CA PHE A 128 -19.52 -14.14 7.88
C PHE A 128 -19.88 -13.52 9.24
N GLY A 129 -21.16 -13.16 9.45
CA GLY A 129 -21.62 -12.43 10.62
C GLY A 129 -20.88 -11.10 10.79
N LYS A 130 -20.16 -10.96 11.90
CA LYS A 130 -19.35 -9.75 12.20
C LYS A 130 -17.92 -9.81 11.65
N LYS A 131 -17.49 -10.95 11.11
CA LYS A 131 -16.15 -11.10 10.54
C LYS A 131 -16.10 -10.47 9.15
N LYS A 132 -14.90 -10.09 8.71
CA LYS A 132 -14.67 -9.55 7.38
C LYS A 132 -13.75 -10.49 6.61
N ALA A 133 -14.29 -11.15 5.61
CA ALA A 133 -13.47 -11.87 4.63
C ALA A 133 -12.70 -10.87 3.76
N PHE A 134 -11.57 -11.32 3.22
CA PHE A 134 -10.75 -10.51 2.33
C PHE A 134 -11.35 -10.53 0.91
N PRO A 135 -11.35 -9.42 0.15
CA PRO A 135 -10.83 -8.10 0.47
C PRO A 135 -11.78 -7.30 1.39
N PHE A 136 -11.22 -6.44 2.24
CA PHE A 136 -12.02 -5.63 3.17
C PHE A 136 -12.85 -4.52 2.48
N ARG A 137 -12.67 -4.35 1.18
CA ARG A 137 -13.45 -3.49 0.28
C ARG A 137 -13.53 -4.19 -1.08
N ASP A 138 -14.72 -4.18 -1.65
CA ASP A 138 -15.15 -4.88 -2.88
C ASP A 138 -14.92 -4.04 -4.16
N GLN A 139 -14.07 -3.01 -4.09
CA GLN A 139 -13.88 -2.05 -5.19
C GLN A 139 -12.47 -2.11 -5.75
N HIS A 140 -12.38 -2.00 -7.08
CA HIS A 140 -11.12 -1.66 -7.73
C HIS A 140 -10.60 -0.33 -7.17
N TYR A 141 -9.32 -0.31 -6.80
CA TYR A 141 -8.70 0.90 -6.28
C TYR A 141 -7.51 1.31 -7.14
N PHE A 142 -7.66 2.43 -7.84
CA PHE A 142 -6.61 2.99 -8.67
C PHE A 142 -6.33 4.42 -8.25
N ALA A 143 -5.05 4.74 -8.07
CA ALA A 143 -4.57 6.07 -7.73
C ALA A 143 -3.60 6.56 -8.82
N PRO A 144 -4.10 7.16 -9.92
CA PRO A 144 -3.25 7.61 -11.01
C PRO A 144 -2.26 8.68 -10.55
N MET A 145 -0.97 8.43 -10.76
CA MET A 145 0.17 9.29 -10.40
C MET A 145 0.56 10.34 -11.47
N LEU A 146 -0.25 10.56 -12.51
CA LEU A 146 0.11 11.42 -13.65
C LEU A 146 0.50 12.84 -13.21
N LYS A 147 -0.22 13.37 -12.22
CA LYS A 147 0.06 14.70 -11.67
C LYS A 147 1.38 14.74 -10.90
N ALA A 148 1.69 13.70 -10.14
CA ALA A 148 2.98 13.60 -9.44
C ALA A 148 4.14 13.54 -10.44
N LYS A 149 4.00 12.76 -11.53
CA LYS A 149 4.98 12.74 -12.63
C LYS A 149 5.22 14.13 -13.22
N HIS A 150 4.15 14.86 -13.52
CA HIS A 150 4.24 16.17 -14.15
C HIS A 150 4.80 17.25 -13.21
N VAL A 151 4.29 17.32 -11.98
CA VAL A 151 4.64 18.37 -11.02
C VAL A 151 6.01 18.14 -10.39
N LEU A 152 6.34 16.89 -10.08
CA LEU A 152 7.56 16.54 -9.35
C LEU A 152 8.69 16.02 -10.25
N GLY A 153 8.40 15.64 -11.50
CA GLY A 153 9.35 14.86 -12.31
C GLY A 153 9.64 13.48 -11.71
N TRP A 154 8.75 13.01 -10.83
CA TRP A 154 8.94 11.80 -10.01
C TRP A 154 8.37 10.56 -10.70
N LYS A 155 9.00 9.41 -10.50
CA LYS A 155 8.47 8.09 -10.87
C LYS A 155 8.81 7.08 -9.77
N PRO A 156 8.02 6.01 -9.60
CA PRO A 156 8.40 4.91 -8.71
C PRO A 156 9.70 4.26 -9.20
N GLU A 157 10.52 3.80 -8.25
CA GLU A 157 11.82 3.18 -8.51
C GLU A 157 11.75 1.66 -8.49
N LEU A 158 10.84 1.10 -7.69
CA LEU A 158 10.68 -0.34 -7.53
C LEU A 158 9.47 -0.85 -8.30
N ASP A 159 9.65 -1.99 -8.97
CA ASP A 159 8.51 -2.74 -9.50
C ASP A 159 7.77 -3.50 -8.39
N LEU A 160 6.64 -4.14 -8.75
CA LEU A 160 5.82 -4.87 -7.80
C LEU A 160 6.58 -5.99 -7.08
N VAL A 161 7.37 -6.79 -7.81
CA VAL A 161 8.06 -7.94 -7.23
C VAL A 161 9.27 -7.48 -6.42
N GLU A 162 10.01 -6.48 -6.91
CA GLU A 162 11.13 -5.88 -6.19
C GLU A 162 10.66 -5.26 -4.87
N GLY A 163 9.62 -4.41 -4.91
CA GLY A 163 9.03 -3.81 -3.71
C GLY A 163 8.46 -4.87 -2.75
N SER A 164 7.84 -5.92 -3.27
CA SER A 164 7.36 -7.05 -2.45
C SER A 164 8.52 -7.79 -1.77
N THR A 165 9.62 -7.98 -2.48
CA THR A 165 10.82 -8.66 -1.97
C THR A 165 11.51 -7.85 -0.89
N ASP A 166 11.67 -6.54 -1.11
CA ASP A 166 12.23 -5.63 -0.11
C ASP A 166 11.39 -5.63 1.17
N SER A 167 10.07 -5.47 1.04
CA SER A 167 9.16 -5.53 2.18
C SER A 167 9.20 -6.89 2.90
N TYR A 168 9.22 -8.01 2.17
CA TYR A 168 9.37 -9.33 2.79
C TYR A 168 10.64 -9.43 3.64
N ASN A 169 11.79 -9.00 3.10
CA ASN A 169 13.08 -9.11 3.76
C ASN A 169 13.21 -8.17 4.96
N LEU A 170 12.64 -6.96 4.87
CA LEU A 170 12.79 -5.93 5.89
C LEU A 170 11.72 -5.99 6.97
N ASP A 171 10.54 -6.51 6.67
CA ASP A 171 9.39 -6.50 7.57
C ASP A 171 8.89 -7.94 7.84
N PHE A 172 8.28 -8.64 6.86
CA PHE A 172 7.57 -9.90 7.11
C PHE A 172 8.45 -11.05 7.62
N SER A 173 9.56 -11.34 6.94
CA SER A 173 10.46 -12.47 7.25
C SER A 173 11.03 -12.41 8.66
N ARG A 174 11.18 -11.20 9.22
CA ARG A 174 11.68 -10.99 10.58
C ARG A 174 10.71 -11.46 11.66
N GLY A 175 9.45 -11.72 11.30
CA GLY A 175 8.43 -12.20 12.24
C GLY A 175 8.01 -11.14 13.26
N THR A 176 8.27 -9.86 13.01
CA THR A 176 7.94 -8.75 13.91
C THR A 176 6.50 -8.24 13.73
N PHE A 177 5.61 -9.06 13.14
CA PHE A 177 4.22 -8.68 12.90
C PHE A 177 3.49 -8.48 14.22
N ARG A 178 2.62 -7.46 14.26
CA ARG A 178 1.95 -7.03 15.51
C ARG A 178 0.84 -7.97 15.96
N LYS A 179 0.33 -8.84 15.08
CA LYS A 179 -0.77 -9.77 15.34
C LYS A 179 -0.70 -10.94 14.36
N GLU A 180 -0.99 -12.16 14.83
CA GLU A 180 -1.19 -13.32 13.96
C GLU A 180 -2.37 -13.11 13.00
N ALA A 181 -2.26 -13.69 11.80
CA ALA A 181 -3.36 -13.75 10.85
C ALA A 181 -4.53 -14.57 11.42
N ASP A 182 -5.76 -14.14 11.12
CA ASP A 182 -6.99 -14.85 11.45
C ASP A 182 -7.59 -15.41 10.15
N PHE A 183 -7.46 -16.72 9.96
CA PHE A 183 -7.95 -17.44 8.78
C PHE A 183 -9.37 -17.99 8.95
N THR A 184 -10.12 -17.60 9.99
CA THR A 184 -11.45 -18.15 10.25
C THR A 184 -12.39 -18.03 9.05
N THR A 185 -12.34 -16.91 8.32
CA THR A 185 -13.18 -16.71 7.13
C THR A 185 -12.76 -17.59 5.96
N ASP A 186 -11.46 -17.82 5.81
CA ASP A 186 -10.86 -18.68 4.79
C ASP A 186 -11.28 -20.14 5.02
N ASP A 187 -11.23 -20.60 6.27
CA ASP A 187 -11.71 -21.92 6.66
C ASP A 187 -13.20 -22.10 6.33
N MET A 188 -14.02 -21.06 6.58
CA MET A 188 -15.43 -21.06 6.21
C MET A 188 -15.62 -21.19 4.69
N ILE A 189 -14.84 -20.44 3.90
CA ILE A 189 -14.87 -20.49 2.42
C ILE A 189 -14.50 -21.89 1.92
N LEU A 190 -13.42 -22.45 2.45
CA LEU A 190 -12.89 -23.76 2.07
C LEU A 190 -13.83 -24.90 2.45
N SER A 191 -14.56 -24.78 3.58
CA SER A 191 -15.52 -25.80 4.01
C SER A 191 -16.67 -26.02 3.02
N LYS A 192 -16.94 -25.03 2.15
CA LYS A 192 -17.93 -25.12 1.08
C LYS A 192 -17.40 -25.65 -0.25
N LYS A 193 -16.09 -25.84 -0.43
CA LYS A 193 -15.59 -26.53 -1.63
C LYS A 193 -16.25 -27.92 -1.66
N PRO A 194 -17.02 -28.28 -2.70
CA PRO A 194 -17.26 -29.69 -2.93
C PRO A 194 -15.89 -30.34 -3.08
N PHE A 195 -15.64 -31.40 -2.32
CA PHE A 195 -14.50 -32.28 -2.53
C PHE A 195 -14.55 -32.74 -3.99
N LEU A 196 -13.76 -32.10 -4.85
CA LEU A 196 -13.48 -32.61 -6.18
C LEU A 196 -12.18 -33.41 -6.03
N PRO A 197 -12.24 -34.75 -5.97
CA PRO A 197 -11.04 -35.55 -5.98
C PRO A 197 -10.29 -35.32 -7.29
N SER A 198 -8.97 -35.27 -7.16
CA SER A 198 -7.95 -35.18 -8.21
C SER A 198 -8.21 -36.12 -9.39
#